data_AF-A0A1H1DMB8-F1
#
_entry.id   AF-A0A1H1DMB8-F1
#
_cell.length_a   1.000
_cell.length_b   1.000
_cell.length_c   1.000
_cell.angle_alpha   90.00
_cell.angle_beta   90.00
_cell.angle_gamma   90.00
#
_symmetry.space_group_name_H-M   'P 1'
#
loop_
_entity.id
_entity.type
_entity.pdbx_description
1 polymer ?
#
loop_
_entity_poly.entity_id
_entity_poly.type
_entity_poly.pdbx_seq_one_letter_code
_entity_poly.pdbx_strand_id
1 'polypeptide(L)'
;MARDPYTYVTVSIRPAEPSRVWVSFCTPELDARAGVLESGRPFLDISSTAAGVTISTTGAGPVTAADLETARQIFNAAARYLADCERLHTTQATDGDPATSSSAPGGEAAA
;
A
#
# COMPACT_ATOMS: atom_id res chain seq x y z
N MET A 1 -16.84 14.44 5.25
CA MET A 1 -15.60 14.29 6.05
C MET A 1 -14.78 13.18 5.43
N ALA A 2 -13.58 13.48 4.94
CA ALA A 2 -12.65 12.44 4.51
C ALA A 2 -12.21 11.65 5.76
N ARG A 3 -12.15 10.31 5.67
CA ARG A 3 -11.63 9.48 6.76
C ARG A 3 -10.13 9.61 6.81
N ASP A 4 -9.55 9.84 7.98
CA ASP A 4 -8.09 9.78 8.14
C ASP A 4 -7.58 8.39 7.76
N PRO A 5 -6.36 8.27 7.18
CA PRO A 5 -5.77 6.98 6.88
C PRO A 5 -5.69 6.08 8.12
N TYR A 6 -6.06 4.82 7.97
CA TYR A 6 -5.99 3.84 9.04
C TYR A 6 -5.60 2.46 8.50
N THR A 7 -4.93 1.69 9.35
CA THR A 7 -4.61 0.29 9.07
C THR A 7 -5.25 -0.54 10.16
N TYR A 8 -5.84 -1.67 9.78
CA TYR A 8 -6.34 -2.62 10.75
C TYR A 8 -6.06 -4.05 10.31
N VAL A 9 -5.92 -4.90 11.31
CA VAL A 9 -5.81 -6.34 11.15
C VAL A 9 -7.08 -6.94 11.73
N THR A 10 -7.70 -7.85 11.00
CA THR A 10 -8.75 -8.69 11.55
C THR A 10 -8.24 -10.11 11.68
N VAL A 11 -8.44 -10.67 12.87
CA VAL A 11 -8.16 -12.06 13.16
C VAL A 11 -9.48 -12.74 13.48
N SER A 12 -9.81 -13.79 12.74
CA SER A 12 -10.98 -14.64 13.00
C SER A 12 -10.51 -16.01 13.49
N ILE A 13 -10.92 -16.37 14.70
CA ILE A 13 -10.62 -17.65 15.32
C ILE A 13 -11.96 -18.32 15.62
N ARG A 14 -12.18 -19.50 15.05
CA ARG A 14 -13.37 -20.33 15.30
C ARG A 14 -12.93 -21.72 15.78
N PRO A 15 -13.67 -22.36 16.70
CA PRO A 15 -13.37 -23.72 17.11
C PRO A 15 -13.37 -24.67 15.90
N ALA A 16 -12.36 -25.53 15.79
CA ALA A 16 -12.19 -26.50 14.71
C ALA A 16 -12.02 -25.94 13.28
N GLU A 17 -11.79 -24.63 13.11
CA GLU A 17 -11.43 -24.02 11.82
C GLU A 17 -10.02 -23.40 11.88
N PRO A 18 -9.29 -23.34 10.75
CA PRO A 18 -8.05 -22.56 10.66
C PRO A 18 -8.28 -21.09 11.03
N SER A 19 -7.36 -20.53 11.82
CA SER A 19 -7.37 -19.09 12.10
C SER A 19 -7.13 -18.31 10.81
N ARG A 20 -7.87 -17.21 10.64
CA ARG A 20 -7.79 -16.36 9.45
C ARG A 20 -7.31 -14.98 9.86
N VAL A 21 -6.38 -14.44 9.07
CA VAL A 21 -5.86 -13.09 9.24
C VAL A 21 -6.02 -12.36 7.94
N TRP A 22 -6.51 -11.13 8.00
CA TRP A 22 -6.40 -10.19 6.90
C TRP A 22 -5.95 -8.83 7.40
N VAL A 23 -5.24 -8.12 6.52
CA VAL A 23 -4.78 -6.76 6.75
C VAL A 23 -5.43 -5.85 5.71
N SER A 24 -5.83 -4.67 6.16
CA SER A 24 -6.38 -3.62 5.31
C SER A 24 -5.64 -2.31 5.55
N PHE A 25 -5.25 -1.64 4.47
CA PHE A 25 -4.68 -0.31 4.45
C PHE A 25 -5.68 0.62 3.79
N CYS A 26 -6.29 1.50 4.58
CA CYS A 26 -7.37 2.36 4.14
C CYS A 26 -6.92 3.83 4.19
N THR A 27 -7.13 4.52 3.09
CA THR A 27 -7.01 5.98 2.94
C THR A 27 -8.35 6.50 2.41
N PRO A 28 -8.60 7.83 2.37
CA PRO A 28 -9.81 8.35 1.75
C PRO A 28 -10.02 7.90 0.29
N GLU A 29 -8.94 7.63 -0.44
CA GLU A 29 -8.95 7.42 -1.90
C GLU A 29 -8.65 5.97 -2.31
N LEU A 30 -8.08 5.17 -1.41
CA LEU A 30 -7.60 3.82 -1.67
C LEU A 30 -7.83 2.91 -0.46
N ASP A 31 -8.38 1.73 -0.70
CA ASP A 31 -8.40 0.58 0.22
C ASP A 31 -7.69 -0.59 -0.44
N ALA A 32 -6.64 -1.11 0.21
CA ALA A 32 -5.91 -2.29 -0.22
C ALA A 32 -5.92 -3.33 0.90
N ARG A 33 -6.39 -4.53 0.59
CA ARG A 33 -6.50 -5.62 1.57
C ARG A 33 -6.12 -6.97 0.98
N ALA A 34 -5.53 -7.81 1.82
CA ALA A 34 -5.17 -9.18 1.48
C ALA A 34 -5.53 -10.11 2.63
N GLY A 35 -6.01 -11.31 2.29
CA GLY A 35 -6.48 -12.25 3.29
C GLY A 35 -6.94 -13.58 2.71
N VAL A 36 -7.59 -14.37 3.57
CA VAL A 36 -8.13 -15.69 3.23
C VAL A 36 -9.62 -15.72 3.56
N LEU A 37 -10.45 -16.10 2.59
CA LEU A 37 -11.90 -16.25 2.74
C LEU A 37 -12.28 -17.44 3.62
N GLU A 38 -13.56 -17.56 3.98
CA GLU A 38 -14.06 -18.73 4.73
C GLU A 38 -13.78 -20.06 4.03
N SER A 39 -13.83 -20.05 2.70
CA SER A 39 -13.48 -21.18 1.84
C SER A 39 -12.00 -21.56 1.84
N GLY A 40 -11.13 -20.84 2.57
CA GLY A 40 -9.68 -21.03 2.53
C GLY A 40 -8.99 -20.42 1.31
N ARG A 41 -9.76 -19.73 0.45
CA ARG A 41 -9.24 -19.10 -0.77
C ARG A 41 -8.56 -17.77 -0.45
N PRO A 42 -7.29 -17.57 -0.87
CA PRO A 42 -6.64 -16.28 -0.73
C PRO A 42 -7.21 -15.28 -1.74
N PHE A 43 -7.22 -14.02 -1.35
CA PHE A 43 -7.60 -12.91 -2.21
C PHE A 43 -6.73 -11.69 -1.96
N LEU A 44 -6.62 -10.87 -2.99
CA LEU A 44 -6.10 -9.51 -2.95
C LEU A 44 -7.21 -8.61 -3.51
N ASP A 45 -7.54 -7.57 -2.78
CA ASP A 45 -8.53 -6.59 -3.19
C ASP A 45 -7.93 -5.19 -3.07
N ILE A 46 -7.98 -4.45 -4.17
CA ILE A 46 -7.50 -3.07 -4.26
C ILE A 46 -8.64 -2.27 -4.87
N SER A 47 -9.13 -1.29 -4.12
CA SER A 47 -10.21 -0.43 -4.55
C SER A 47 -9.86 1.03 -4.33
N SER A 48 -10.25 1.86 -5.27
CA SER A 48 -10.18 3.31 -5.20
C SER A 48 -11.52 3.92 -5.59
N THR A 49 -11.60 5.24 -5.57
CA THR A 49 -12.78 5.96 -6.08
C THR A 49 -13.03 5.76 -7.57
N ALA A 50 -11.99 5.38 -8.33
CA ALA A 50 -12.05 5.25 -9.79
C ALA A 50 -12.17 3.80 -10.28
N ALA A 51 -11.60 2.83 -9.56
CA ALA A 51 -11.58 1.43 -9.98
C ALA A 51 -11.48 0.47 -8.80
N GLY A 52 -11.98 -0.75 -9.00
CA GLY A 52 -11.83 -1.86 -8.05
C GLY A 52 -11.32 -3.10 -8.76
N VAL A 53 -10.34 -3.76 -8.16
CA VAL A 53 -9.75 -5.00 -8.65
C VAL A 53 -9.70 -6.00 -7.51
N THR A 54 -10.44 -7.10 -7.66
CA THR A 54 -10.36 -8.25 -6.76
C THR A 54 -9.73 -9.42 -7.51
N ILE A 55 -8.65 -9.96 -6.98
CA ILE A 55 -7.91 -11.11 -7.50
C ILE A 55 -8.04 -12.24 -6.50
N SER A 56 -8.39 -13.43 -6.96
CA SER A 56 -8.46 -14.65 -6.15
C SER A 56 -8.01 -15.84 -6.97
N THR A 57 -7.67 -16.94 -6.30
CA THR A 57 -7.26 -18.18 -6.98
C THR A 57 -8.39 -18.73 -7.83
N THR A 58 -8.02 -19.37 -8.94
CA THR A 58 -8.94 -19.84 -9.98
C THR A 58 -10.10 -20.70 -9.44
N GLY A 59 -11.33 -20.33 -9.82
CA GLY A 59 -12.47 -21.25 -9.94
C GLY A 59 -12.97 -21.98 -8.69
N ALA A 60 -12.75 -21.45 -7.48
CA ALA A 60 -13.13 -22.11 -6.21
C ALA A 60 -12.50 -23.49 -5.96
N GLY A 61 -11.49 -23.88 -6.75
CA GLY A 61 -10.74 -25.12 -6.61
C GLY A 61 -9.43 -24.96 -5.82
N PRO A 62 -8.61 -26.03 -5.73
CA PRO A 62 -7.29 -25.97 -5.11
C PRO A 62 -6.38 -24.95 -5.81
N VAL A 63 -5.50 -24.32 -5.03
CA VAL A 63 -4.49 -23.39 -5.56
C VAL A 63 -3.54 -24.13 -6.50
N THR A 64 -3.40 -23.62 -7.72
CA THR A 64 -2.57 -24.21 -8.78
C THR A 64 -1.22 -23.51 -8.90
N ALA A 65 -0.29 -24.12 -9.65
CA ALA A 65 0.98 -23.47 -9.99
C ALA A 65 0.79 -22.16 -10.78
N ALA A 66 -0.26 -22.06 -11.60
CA ALA A 66 -0.59 -20.84 -12.33
C ALA A 66 -1.05 -19.71 -11.40
N ASP A 67 -1.82 -20.04 -10.35
CA ASP A 67 -2.21 -19.07 -9.33
C ASP A 67 -0.99 -18.52 -8.59
N LEU A 68 -0.04 -19.40 -8.23
CA LEU A 68 1.20 -19.01 -7.57
C LEU A 68 2.06 -18.09 -8.44
N GLU A 69 2.19 -18.43 -9.73
CA GLU A 69 2.97 -17.60 -10.66
C GLU A 69 2.31 -16.24 -10.87
N THR A 70 0.98 -16.20 -11.01
CA THR A 70 0.23 -14.93 -11.11
C THR A 70 0.43 -14.07 -9.86
N ALA A 71 0.32 -14.66 -8.66
CA ALA A 71 0.53 -13.95 -7.40
C ALA A 71 1.97 -13.39 -7.30
N ARG A 72 2.97 -14.15 -7.75
CA ARG A 72 4.37 -13.71 -7.78
C ARG A 72 4.58 -12.54 -8.74
N GLN A 73 3.96 -12.59 -9.92
CA GLN A 73 4.05 -11.49 -10.90
C GLN A 73 3.42 -10.21 -10.36
N ILE A 74 2.26 -10.31 -9.68
CA ILE A 74 1.63 -9.17 -9.01
C ILE A 74 2.55 -8.58 -7.94
N PHE A 75 3.15 -9.43 -7.10
CA PHE A 75 4.10 -8.97 -6.09
C PHE A 75 5.29 -8.22 -6.70
N ASN A 76 5.90 -8.78 -7.76
CA ASN A 76 7.03 -8.14 -8.43
C ASN A 76 6.64 -6.80 -9.08
N ALA A 77 5.44 -6.71 -9.67
CA ALA A 77 4.92 -5.47 -10.22
C ALA A 77 4.70 -4.41 -9.12
N ALA A 78 4.13 -4.79 -7.98
CA ALA A 78 3.93 -3.91 -6.83
C ALA A 78 5.28 -3.43 -6.24
N ALA A 79 6.26 -4.32 -6.12
CA ALA A 79 7.60 -3.99 -5.66
C ALA A 79 8.30 -3.00 -6.62
N ARG A 80 8.12 -3.20 -7.93
CA ARG A 80 8.63 -2.25 -8.93
C ARG A 80 7.99 -0.88 -8.79
N TYR A 81 6.66 -0.85 -8.65
CA TYR A 81 5.91 0.38 -8.41
C TYR A 81 6.42 1.12 -7.15
N LEU A 82 6.64 0.41 -6.05
CA LEU A 82 7.21 0.98 -4.83
C LEU A 82 8.58 1.63 -5.10
N ALA A 83 9.49 0.91 -5.75
CA ALA A 83 10.83 1.43 -6.05
C ALA A 83 10.78 2.70 -6.92
N ASP A 84 9.84 2.75 -7.89
CA ASP A 84 9.64 3.94 -8.71
C ASP A 84 9.06 5.11 -7.90
N CYS A 85 8.14 4.86 -6.97
CA CYS A 85 7.63 5.87 -6.03
C CYS A 85 8.75 6.43 -5.12
N GLU A 86 9.56 5.55 -4.53
CA GLU A 86 10.68 5.93 -3.66
C GLU A 86 11.68 6.80 -4.41
N ARG A 87 12.06 6.40 -5.64
CA ARG A 87 12.96 7.18 -6.49
C ARG A 87 12.41 8.58 -6.79
N LEU A 88 11.13 8.67 -7.16
CA LEU A 88 10.47 9.96 -7.42
C LEU A 88 10.43 10.83 -6.16
N HIS A 89 10.12 10.24 -5.01
CA HIS A 89 10.09 10.94 -3.73
C HIS A 89 11.46 11.53 -3.36
N THR A 90 12.54 10.75 -3.49
CA THR A 90 13.91 11.25 -3.25
C THR A 90 14.32 12.35 -4.23
N THR A 91 13.93 12.24 -5.50
CA THR A 91 14.22 13.25 -6.53
C THR A 91 13.54 14.57 -6.18
N GLN A 92 12.25 14.53 -5.85
CA GLN A 92 11.48 15.71 -5.45
C GLN A 92 12.00 16.36 -4.17
N ALA A 93 12.46 15.56 -3.20
CA ALA A 93 13.08 16.07 -1.99
C ALA A 93 14.42 16.78 -2.24
N THR A 94 15.16 16.38 -3.28
CA THR A 94 16.46 16.98 -3.65
C THR A 94 16.30 18.25 -4.47
N ASP A 95 15.33 18.28 -5.39
CA ASP A 95 15.01 19.47 -6.20
C ASP A 95 14.27 20.56 -5.41
N GLY A 96 13.73 20.22 -4.22
CA GLY A 96 12.95 21.10 -3.35
C GLY A 96 13.76 21.95 -2.35
N ASP A 97 15.09 21.85 -2.32
CA ASP A 97 15.94 22.67 -1.44
C ASP A 97 16.80 23.67 -2.23
N PRO A 98 16.28 24.86 -2.59
CA PRO A 98 17.15 26.01 -2.72
C PRO A 98 17.48 26.46 -1.30
N ALA A 99 18.72 26.19 -0.91
CA ALA A 99 19.47 26.84 0.15
C ALA A 99 18.70 27.95 0.88
N THR A 100 18.54 27.76 2.19
CA THR A 100 18.93 28.75 3.21
C THR A 100 19.71 29.94 2.62
N SER A 101 19.00 30.91 2.05
CA SER A 101 19.56 32.20 1.68
C SER A 101 19.66 32.99 2.97
N SER A 102 20.77 32.75 3.65
CA SER A 102 21.46 33.62 4.58
C SER A 102 20.96 35.08 4.49
N SER A 103 20.34 35.57 5.57
CA SER A 103 20.17 36.99 5.82
C SER A 103 20.72 37.37 7.19
N ALA A 104 22.05 37.39 7.31
CA ALA A 104 22.79 38.37 8.10
C ALA A 104 24.27 38.33 7.64
N PRO A 105 24.96 39.47 7.46
CA PRO A 105 24.98 40.56 8.43
C PRO A 105 24.88 41.96 7.80
N GLY A 106 23.95 42.79 8.29
CA GLY A 106 23.96 44.22 8.03
C GLY A 106 24.40 44.96 9.29
N GLY A 107 25.70 45.19 9.43
CA GLY A 107 26.19 46.24 10.33
C GLY A 107 26.04 47.59 9.64
N GLU A 108 25.40 48.55 10.30
CA GLU A 108 25.64 49.97 10.06
C GLU A 108 25.38 50.76 11.35
N ALA A 109 26.36 51.59 11.70
CA ALA A 109 26.38 52.50 12.83
C ALA A 109 25.98 53.90 12.39
N ALA A 110 25.33 54.66 13.28
CA ALA A 110 25.30 56.14 13.40
C ALA A 110 24.03 56.53 14.18
N ALA A 111 23.97 57.57 15.00
CA ALA A 111 24.92 58.49 15.63
C ALA A 111 24.13 59.17 16.77
#